data_AF-A0A9P9AST8-F1
#
_entry.id   AF-A0A9P9AST8-F1
#
_cell.length_a   1.000
_cell.length_b   1.000
_cell.length_c   1.000
_cell.angle_alpha   90.00
_cell.angle_beta   90.00
_cell.angle_gamma   90.00
#
_symmetry.space_group_name_H-M   'P 1'
#
loop_
_entity.id
_entity.type
_entity.pdbx_description
1 polymer ?
#
loop_
_entity_poly.entity_id
_entity_poly.type
_entity_poly.pdbx_seq_one_letter_code
_entity_poly.pdbx_strand_id
1 'polypeptide(L)'
;MKPIVSAFNAWSCTVLSVFAIIILSVLGAVYRSGHEEFVGGQKDPEDGKAVAGTVFTAVFVYLGFFVFCGLQGLLHVRESRRGAIAL
;
A
#
# COMPACT_ATOMS: atom_id res chain seq x y z
N MET A 1 -3.31 16.60 18.19
CA MET A 1 -2.38 17.11 17.16
C MET A 1 -3.22 17.48 15.97
N LYS A 2 -3.03 18.67 15.40
CA LYS A 2 -3.84 19.12 14.27
C LYS A 2 -3.49 18.23 13.05
N PRO A 3 -4.47 17.67 12.34
CA PRO A 3 -4.19 16.86 11.16
C PRO A 3 -3.55 17.73 10.05
N ILE A 4 -2.45 17.25 9.47
CA ILE A 4 -1.70 17.97 8.42
C ILE A 4 -2.33 17.73 7.03
N VAL A 5 -3.05 16.62 6.87
CA VAL A 5 -3.69 16.20 5.62
C VAL A 5 -5.22 16.14 5.82
N SER A 6 -5.98 16.54 4.80
CA SER A 6 -7.45 16.45 4.80
C SER A 6 -7.93 15.02 5.10
N ALA A 7 -9.02 14.90 5.88
CA ALA A 7 -9.59 13.61 6.30
C ALA A 7 -9.87 12.67 5.12
N PHE A 8 -10.33 13.24 4.00
CA PHE A 8 -10.63 12.49 2.79
C PHE A 8 -9.38 11.88 2.15
N ASN A 9 -8.29 12.66 2.05
CA ASN A 9 -7.03 12.20 1.47
C ASN A 9 -6.34 11.14 2.34
N ALA A 10 -6.41 11.27 3.68
CA ALA A 10 -5.86 10.28 4.60
C ALA A 10 -6.60 8.94 4.52
N TRP A 11 -7.92 8.97 4.37
CA TRP A 11 -8.73 7.76 4.20
C TRP A 11 -8.45 7.07 2.87
N SER A 12 -8.46 7.82 1.75
CA SER A 12 -8.13 7.28 0.43
C SER A 12 -6.72 6.69 0.39
N CYS A 13 -5.72 7.37 0.99
CA CYS A 13 -4.35 6.84 1.11
C CYS A 13 -4.31 5.51 1.88
N THR A 14 -5.05 5.40 2.97
CA THR A 14 -5.09 4.18 3.79
C THR A 14 -5.69 3.02 3.01
N VAL A 15 -6.82 3.23 2.34
CA VAL A 15 -7.51 2.21 1.53
C VAL A 15 -6.60 1.74 0.38
N LEU A 16 -6.02 2.68 -0.37
CA LEU A 16 -5.10 2.35 -1.47
C LEU A 16 -3.88 1.58 -0.97
N SER A 17 -3.33 1.94 0.18
CA SER A 17 -2.17 1.24 0.76
C SER A 17 -2.52 -0.21 1.12
N VAL A 18 -3.71 -0.48 1.66
CA VAL A 18 -4.16 -1.86 1.95
C VAL A 18 -4.26 -2.68 0.67
N PHE A 19 -4.91 -2.16 -0.37
CA PHE A 19 -5.03 -2.86 -1.65
C PHE A 19 -3.66 -3.10 -2.29
N ALA A 20 -2.77 -2.10 -2.26
CA ALA A 20 -1.42 -2.22 -2.79
C ALA A 20 -0.61 -3.31 -2.08
N ILE A 21 -0.67 -3.37 -0.75
CA ILE A 21 0.02 -4.42 0.04
C ILE A 21 -0.48 -5.81 -0.38
N ILE A 22 -1.80 -6.01 -0.47
CA ILE A 22 -2.38 -7.32 -0.83
C ILE A 22 -1.96 -7.71 -2.24
N ILE A 23 -2.18 -6.86 -3.24
CA ILE A 23 -1.89 -7.18 -4.65
C ILE A 23 -0.40 -7.41 -4.88
N LEU A 24 0.46 -6.53 -4.35
CA LEU A 24 1.91 -6.65 -4.54
C LEU A 24 2.48 -7.85 -3.78
N SER A 25 1.92 -8.24 -2.64
CA SER A 25 2.36 -9.45 -1.93
C SER A 25 2.07 -10.73 -2.74
N VAL A 26 0.91 -10.80 -3.39
CA VAL A 26 0.56 -11.92 -4.28
C VAL A 26 1.45 -11.92 -5.51
N LEU A 27 1.63 -10.77 -6.18
CA LEU A 27 2.50 -10.66 -7.34
C LEU A 27 3.94 -11.03 -7.00
N GLY A 28 4.48 -10.54 -5.88
CA GLY A 28 5.84 -10.89 -5.43
C GLY A 28 6.01 -12.40 -5.19
N ALA A 29 4.98 -13.07 -4.68
CA ALA A 29 4.99 -14.52 -4.53
C ALA A 29 4.97 -15.26 -5.87
N VAL A 30 4.18 -14.79 -6.85
CA VAL A 30 4.09 -15.37 -8.20
C VAL A 30 5.38 -15.17 -9.00
N TYR A 31 5.98 -13.97 -8.96
CA TYR A 31 7.28 -13.72 -9.58
C TYR A 31 8.40 -14.57 -8.96
N ARG A 32 8.30 -14.88 -7.66
CA ARG A 32 9.28 -15.74 -6.97
C ARG A 32 9.12 -17.22 -7.31
N SER A 33 7.89 -17.69 -7.56
CA SER A 33 7.63 -19.09 -7.92
C SER A 33 7.93 -19.39 -9.39
N GLY A 34 8.17 -18.36 -10.20
CA GLY A 34 8.63 -18.53 -11.57
C GLY A 34 7.53 -18.97 -12.53
N HIS A 35 6.27 -18.58 -12.30
CA HIS A 35 5.16 -18.97 -13.15
C HIS A 35 5.31 -18.44 -14.58
N GLU A 36 5.17 -19.34 -15.56
CA GLU A 36 5.34 -19.08 -17.01
C GLU A 36 4.51 -17.90 -17.55
N GLU A 37 3.40 -17.54 -16.90
CA GLU A 37 2.59 -16.36 -17.23
C GLU A 37 3.27 -15.00 -16.95
N PHE A 38 4.31 -14.95 -16.11
CA PHE A 38 5.02 -13.71 -15.74
C PHE A 38 6.52 -13.71 -16.08
N VAL A 39 7.07 -14.87 -16.44
CA VAL A 39 8.49 -15.08 -16.77
C VAL A 39 8.70 -15.93 -18.03
N GLY A 40 7.64 -16.40 -18.68
CA GLY A 40 7.72 -17.34 -19.81
C GLY A 40 7.58 -16.71 -21.20
N GLY A 41 7.17 -15.44 -21.30
CA GLY A 41 7.07 -14.73 -22.57
C GLY A 41 8.40 -14.16 -23.05
N GLN A 42 8.55 -14.01 -24.37
CA GLN A 42 9.77 -13.50 -25.02
C GLN A 42 10.13 -12.05 -24.64
N LYS A 43 9.19 -11.32 -24.02
CA LYS A 43 9.35 -9.94 -23.52
C LYS A 43 9.27 -9.85 -22.00
N ASP A 44 9.09 -10.98 -21.33
CA ASP A 44 9.00 -11.01 -19.89
C ASP A 44 10.41 -11.00 -19.29
N PRO A 45 10.58 -10.43 -18.08
CA PRO A 45 11.88 -10.38 -17.44
C PRO A 45 12.38 -11.80 -17.16
N GLU A 46 13.52 -12.22 -17.73
CA GLU A 46 14.12 -13.55 -17.46
C GLU A 46 14.36 -13.78 -15.96
N ASP A 47 14.62 -12.70 -15.21
CA ASP A 47 15.01 -12.72 -13.81
C ASP A 47 13.85 -12.37 -12.86
N GLY A 48 12.82 -13.24 -12.81
CA GLY A 48 11.65 -13.07 -11.96
C GLY A 48 11.96 -12.86 -10.47
N LYS A 49 13.10 -13.37 -9.98
CA LYS A 49 13.56 -13.15 -8.60
C LYS A 49 14.00 -11.71 -8.34
N ALA A 50 14.63 -11.05 -9.31
CA ALA A 50 15.03 -9.65 -9.19
C ALA A 50 13.78 -8.75 -9.11
N VAL A 51 12.78 -9.03 -9.95
CA VAL A 51 11.49 -8.34 -9.94
C VAL A 51 10.72 -8.60 -8.63
N ALA A 52 10.71 -9.84 -8.13
CA ALA A 52 10.12 -10.14 -6.84
C ALA A 52 10.76 -9.29 -5.72
N GLY A 53 12.09 -9.12 -5.74
CA GLY A 53 12.82 -8.29 -4.77
C GLY A 53 12.38 -6.82 -4.76
N THR A 54 12.17 -6.22 -5.93
CA THR A 54 11.68 -4.83 -6.04
C THR A 54 10.23 -4.72 -5.60
N VAL A 55 9.38 -5.70 -5.95
CA VAL A 55 7.97 -5.76 -5.53
C VAL A 55 7.85 -5.89 -4.01
N PHE A 56 8.65 -6.73 -3.36
CA PHE A 56 8.68 -6.82 -1.90
C PHE A 56 9.14 -5.52 -1.25
N THR A 57 10.11 -4.81 -1.85
CA THR A 57 10.53 -3.48 -1.37
C THR A 57 9.38 -2.49 -1.45
N ALA A 58 8.58 -2.52 -2.53
CA ALA A 58 7.39 -1.68 -2.66
C ALA A 58 6.33 -1.98 -1.58
N VAL A 59 6.14 -3.26 -1.20
CA VAL A 59 5.24 -3.63 -0.09
C VAL A 59 5.65 -2.94 1.22
N PHE A 60 6.95 -2.89 1.54
CA PHE A 60 7.44 -2.18 2.73
C PHE A 60 7.17 -0.67 2.68
N VAL A 61 7.29 -0.05 1.50
CA VAL A 61 6.96 1.37 1.32
C VAL A 61 5.46 1.62 1.57
N TYR A 62 4.57 0.78 1.01
CA TYR A 62 3.13 0.90 1.26
C TYR A 62 2.73 0.59 2.70
N LEU A 63 3.46 -0.27 3.41
CA LEU A 63 3.29 -0.45 4.86
C LEU A 63 3.60 0.84 5.62
N GLY A 64 4.66 1.57 5.24
CA GLY A 64 4.97 2.88 5.81
C GLY A 64 3.83 3.89 5.58
N PHE A 65 3.31 3.96 4.36
CA PHE A 65 2.15 4.81 4.03
C PHE A 65 0.89 4.40 4.78
N PHE A 66 0.63 3.09 4.93
CA PHE A 66 -0.51 2.58 5.69
C PHE A 66 -0.45 3.01 7.15
N VAL A 67 0.71 2.89 7.80
CA VAL A 67 0.88 3.31 9.20
C VAL A 67 0.71 4.82 9.33
N PHE A 68 1.35 5.61 8.46
CA PHE A 68 1.29 7.07 8.51
C PHE A 68 -0.11 7.62 8.22
N CYS A 69 -0.73 7.20 7.11
CA CYS A 69 -2.08 7.63 6.72
C CYS A 69 -3.14 7.05 7.69
N GLY A 70 -2.94 5.84 8.20
CA GLY A 70 -3.83 5.21 9.19
C GLY A 70 -3.82 5.92 10.55
N LEU A 71 -2.66 6.34 11.04
CA LEU A 71 -2.54 7.16 12.25
C LEU A 71 -3.26 8.51 12.08
N GLN A 72 -3.10 9.17 10.93
CA GLN A 72 -3.81 10.42 10.63
C GLN A 72 -5.32 10.23 10.48
N GLY A 73 -5.76 9.16 9.81
CA GLY A 73 -7.17 8.79 9.72
C GLY A 73 -7.79 8.49 11.09
N LEU A 74 -7.06 7.79 11.96
CA LEU A 74 -7.51 7.50 13.32
C LEU A 74 -7.65 8.78 14.16
N LEU A 75 -6.71 9.72 14.02
CA LEU A 75 -6.80 11.03 14.67
C LEU A 75 -8.01 11.82 14.18
N HIS A 76 -8.27 11.85 12.88
CA HIS A 76 -9.48 12.44 12.29
C HIS A 76 -10.76 11.82 12.85
N VAL A 77 -10.85 10.48 12.89
CA VAL A 77 -12.02 9.78 13.48
C VAL A 77 -12.18 10.09 14.97
N ARG A 78 -11.08 10.29 15.72
CA ARG A 78 -11.12 10.66 17.13
C ARG A 78 -11.54 12.12 17.33
N GLU A 79 -11.10 13.02 16.48
CA GLU A 79 -11.49 14.43 16.48
C GLU A 79 -12.96 14.58 16.07
N SER A 80 -13.41 13.79 15.09
CA SER A 80 -14.82 13.62 14.72
C SER A 80 -15.71 13.20 15.89
N ARG A 81 -15.29 12.17 16.64
CA ARG A 81 -16.03 11.70 17.83
C ARG A 81 -16.00 12.67 19.01
N ARG A 82 -15.05 13.61 19.07
CA ARG A 82 -14.98 14.65 20.10
C ARG A 82 -15.84 15.88 19.77
N GLY A 83 -16.64 15.84 18.70
CA GLY A 83 -17.55 16.92 18.33
C GLY A 83 -16.87 18.14 17.70
N ALA A 84 -15.62 18.01 17.25
CA ALA A 84 -14.86 19.11 16.64
C ALA A 84 -15.12 19.30 15.13
N ILE A 85 -16.00 18.50 14.52
CA ILE A 85 -16.46 18.73 13.14
C ILE A 85 -17.60 19.75 13.16
N ALA A 86 -17.25 21.02 13.31
CA ALA A 86 -18.02 22.05 12.64
C ALA A 86 -17.56 22.00 11.17
N LEU A 87 -18.47 21.49 10.33
CA LEU A 87 -18.44 21.35 8.88
C LEU A 87 -17.21 21.92 8.14
#